data_AF-A0A7C1PGY4-F1
#
_entry.id   AF-A0A7C1PGY4-F1
#
_cell.length_a   1.000
_cell.length_b   1.000
_cell.length_c   1.000
_cell.angle_alpha   90.00
_cell.angle_beta   90.00
_cell.angle_gamma   90.00
#
_symmetry.space_group_name_H-M   'P 1'
#
loop_
_entity.id
_entity.type
_entity.pdbx_description
1 polymer ?
#
loop_
_entity_poly.entity_id
_entity_poly.type
_entity_poly.pdbx_seq_one_letter_code
_entity_poly.pdbx_strand_id
1 'polypeptide(L)'
;MPRHRRNIDELLIAYLAAGKTVRETARLVGCGEATVHRRLADPAFRRAVQQARREMVEAIRGDIRKAATLAVSTLEALLTSDEPSIRLRAAAVLMSSFQALHPEAKTEPEEPPPGERQLKIIYEIVDDTADLSAQAATSSPPDDKPYRVDPPGS
;
A
#
# COMPACT_ATOMS: atom_id res chain seq x y z
N MET A 1 33.08 -7.33 -5.78
CA MET A 1 32.34 -7.33 -4.50
C MET A 1 31.12 -6.41 -4.60
N PRO A 2 29.88 -6.92 -4.76
CA PRO A 2 28.70 -6.12 -5.10
C PRO A 2 27.97 -5.58 -3.86
N ARG A 3 28.60 -4.68 -3.10
CA ARG A 3 27.96 -4.03 -1.93
C ARG A 3 27.12 -2.80 -2.30
N HIS A 4 27.50 -2.09 -3.35
CA HIS A 4 26.84 -0.83 -3.74
C HIS A 4 25.42 -1.03 -4.32
N ARG A 5 25.19 -2.14 -5.03
CA ARG A 5 23.90 -2.41 -5.69
C ARG A 5 22.79 -2.84 -4.73
N ARG A 6 23.09 -3.59 -3.66
CA ARG A 6 22.10 -3.94 -2.62
C ARG A 6 21.61 -2.70 -1.88
N ASN A 7 22.51 -1.76 -1.60
CA ASN A 7 22.17 -0.50 -0.94
C ASN A 7 21.21 0.36 -1.81
N ILE A 8 21.45 0.43 -3.12
CA ILE A 8 20.53 1.14 -4.04
C ILE A 8 19.13 0.50 -4.04
N ASP A 9 19.03 -0.83 -4.08
CA ASP A 9 17.74 -1.51 -4.09
C ASP A 9 16.96 -1.30 -2.79
N GLU A 10 17.63 -1.34 -1.64
CA GLU A 10 17.03 -1.04 -0.33
C GLU A 10 16.47 0.39 -0.29
N LEU A 11 17.21 1.38 -0.79
CA LEU A 11 16.77 2.77 -0.85
C LEU A 11 15.59 2.95 -1.81
N LEU A 12 15.63 2.32 -2.98
CA LEU A 12 14.50 2.34 -3.92
C LEU A 12 13.25 1.74 -3.29
N ILE A 13 13.39 0.60 -2.60
CA ILE A 13 12.28 -0.06 -1.89
C ILE A 13 11.70 0.87 -0.84
N ALA A 14 12.53 1.49 0.00
CA ALA A 14 12.10 2.37 1.07
C ALA A 14 11.29 3.59 0.53
N TYR A 15 11.80 4.28 -0.49
CA TYR A 15 11.13 5.45 -1.03
C TYR A 15 9.85 5.11 -1.80
N LEU A 16 9.84 4.02 -2.56
CA LEU A 16 8.63 3.54 -3.26
C LEU A 16 7.57 3.03 -2.28
N ALA A 17 8.00 2.43 -1.16
CA ALA A 17 7.10 2.02 -0.09
C ALA A 17 6.48 3.23 0.63
N ALA A 18 7.26 4.30 0.82
CA ALA A 18 6.77 5.58 1.34
C ALA A 18 5.86 6.37 0.36
N GLY A 19 5.51 5.79 -0.79
CA GLY A 19 4.60 6.39 -1.76
C GLY A 19 5.21 7.44 -2.69
N LYS A 20 6.54 7.55 -2.76
CA LYS A 20 7.22 8.44 -3.71
C LYS A 20 7.02 7.95 -5.14
N THR A 21 6.92 8.89 -6.07
CA THR A 21 6.85 8.58 -7.51
C THR A 21 8.18 8.03 -8.01
N VAL A 22 8.18 7.42 -9.20
CA VAL A 22 9.40 6.91 -9.85
C VAL A 22 10.44 8.01 -10.03
N ARG A 23 10.02 9.20 -10.49
CA ARG A 23 10.88 10.37 -10.67
C ARG A 23 11.49 10.85 -9.36
N GLU A 24 10.68 11.00 -8.32
CA GLU A 24 11.17 11.44 -7.00
C GLU A 24 12.13 10.43 -6.40
N THR A 25 11.79 9.14 -6.50
CA THR A 25 12.63 8.04 -6.00
C THR A 25 13.98 8.01 -6.74
N ALA A 26 13.97 8.12 -8.07
CA ALA A 26 15.18 8.19 -8.88
C ALA A 26 16.08 9.36 -8.45
N ARG A 27 15.49 10.55 -8.27
CA ARG A 27 16.20 11.74 -7.77
C ARG A 27 16.77 11.57 -6.37
N LEU A 28 16.00 11.01 -5.43
CA LEU A 28 16.40 10.83 -4.03
C LEU A 28 17.51 9.79 -3.87
N VAL A 29 17.47 8.73 -4.67
CA VAL A 29 18.48 7.65 -4.64
C VAL A 29 19.69 7.99 -5.51
N GLY A 30 19.60 8.99 -6.39
CA GLY A 30 20.68 9.38 -7.30
C GLY A 30 20.87 8.41 -8.47
N CYS A 31 19.78 7.81 -8.97
CA CYS A 31 19.79 6.95 -10.16
C CYS A 31 18.85 7.48 -11.24
N GLY A 32 18.93 6.93 -12.46
CA GLY A 32 18.04 7.31 -13.56
C GLY A 32 16.66 6.64 -13.45
N GLU A 33 15.59 7.31 -13.91
CA GLU A 33 14.22 6.78 -13.91
C GLU A 33 14.12 5.41 -14.61
N ALA A 34 14.88 5.20 -15.69
CA ALA A 34 14.97 3.91 -16.39
C ALA A 34 15.46 2.76 -15.49
N THR A 35 16.33 3.04 -14.50
CA THR A 35 16.78 2.04 -13.52
C THR A 35 15.63 1.63 -12.61
N VAL A 36 14.84 2.60 -12.15
CA VAL A 36 13.68 2.35 -11.28
C VAL A 36 12.61 1.56 -12.04
N HIS A 37 12.29 1.95 -13.28
CA HIS A 37 11.37 1.20 -14.14
C HIS A 37 11.83 -0.24 -14.39
N ARG A 38 13.12 -0.45 -14.67
CA ARG A 38 13.68 -1.79 -14.83
C ARG A 38 13.58 -2.62 -13.54
N ARG A 39 13.78 -2.03 -12.36
CA ARG A 39 13.59 -2.74 -11.08
C ARG A 39 12.11 -3.03 -10.82
N LEU A 40 11.20 -2.12 -11.15
CA LEU A 40 9.76 -2.36 -11.04
C LEU A 40 9.25 -3.46 -12.00
N ALA A 41 9.96 -3.72 -13.09
CA ALA A 41 9.67 -4.86 -13.96
C ALA A 41 9.99 -6.21 -13.31
N ASP A 42 10.93 -6.26 -12.34
CA ASP A 42 11.31 -7.47 -11.60
C ASP A 42 10.25 -7.81 -10.54
N PRO A 43 9.56 -8.98 -10.65
CA PRO A 43 8.52 -9.37 -9.71
C PRO A 43 9.01 -9.51 -8.26
N ALA A 44 10.25 -9.94 -8.05
CA ALA A 44 10.82 -10.08 -6.70
C ALA A 44 10.99 -8.70 -6.05
N PHE A 45 11.43 -7.72 -6.82
CA PHE A 45 11.54 -6.33 -6.35
C PHE A 45 10.17 -5.72 -6.04
N ARG A 46 9.16 -5.94 -6.90
CA ARG A 46 7.78 -5.49 -6.60
C ARG A 46 7.24 -6.07 -5.30
N ARG A 47 7.45 -7.38 -5.07
CA ARG A 47 7.05 -8.04 -3.82
C ARG A 47 7.74 -7.43 -2.61
N ALA A 48 9.03 -7.11 -2.72
CA ALA A 48 9.78 -6.43 -1.65
C ALA A 48 9.21 -5.04 -1.33
N VAL A 49 8.85 -4.23 -2.35
CA VAL A 49 8.18 -2.94 -2.16
C VAL A 49 6.84 -3.10 -1.43
N GLN A 50 6.00 -4.05 -1.86
CA GLN A 50 4.70 -4.28 -1.22
C GLN A 50 4.84 -4.78 0.22
N GLN A 51 5.85 -5.63 0.49
CA GLN A 51 6.14 -6.07 1.85
C GLN A 51 6.57 -4.89 2.73
N ALA A 52 7.48 -4.04 2.25
CA ALA A 52 7.89 -2.84 2.98
C ALA A 52 6.71 -1.87 3.24
N ARG A 53 5.75 -1.76 2.31
CA ARG A 53 4.51 -0.99 2.53
C ARG A 53 3.68 -1.56 3.67
N ARG A 54 3.47 -2.88 3.69
CA ARG A 54 2.72 -3.55 4.76
C ARG A 54 3.38 -3.32 6.12
N GLU A 55 4.69 -3.48 6.19
CA GLU A 55 5.46 -3.25 7.42
C GLU A 55 5.34 -1.80 7.91
N MET A 56 5.40 -0.82 7.01
CA MET A 56 5.22 0.59 7.35
C MET A 56 3.82 0.88 7.89
N VAL A 57 2.78 0.33 7.25
CA VAL A 57 1.39 0.49 7.72
C VAL A 57 1.20 -0.14 9.09
N GLU A 58 1.74 -1.34 9.32
CA GLU A 58 1.66 -1.98 10.64
C GLU A 58 2.41 -1.21 11.72
N ALA A 59 3.58 -0.64 11.40
CA ALA A 59 4.30 0.24 12.32
C ALA A 59 3.47 1.48 12.69
N ILE A 60 2.91 2.18 11.69
CA ILE A 60 2.05 3.35 11.91
C ILE A 60 0.82 2.98 12.76
N ARG A 61 0.18 1.83 12.48
CA ARG A 61 -0.93 1.32 13.30
C ARG A 61 -0.51 1.10 14.75
N GLY A 62 0.68 0.54 14.98
CA GLY A 62 1.26 0.40 16.31
C GLY A 62 1.43 1.75 17.02
N ASP A 63 1.92 2.76 16.32
CA ASP A 63 2.14 4.09 16.90
C ASP A 63 0.83 4.84 17.17
N ILE A 64 -0.18 4.70 16.30
CA ILE A 64 -1.52 5.23 16.54
C ILE A 64 -2.13 4.60 17.80
N ARG A 65 -2.00 3.27 17.97
CA ARG A 65 -2.50 2.59 19.18
C ARG A 65 -1.83 3.12 20.44
N LYS A 66 -0.51 3.28 20.44
CA LYS A 66 0.23 3.88 21.57
C LYS A 66 -0.24 5.30 21.86
N ALA A 67 -0.40 6.13 20.82
CA ALA A 67 -0.88 7.51 20.96
C ALA A 67 -2.31 7.56 21.51
N ALA A 68 -3.18 6.64 21.08
CA ALA A 68 -4.53 6.51 21.60
C ALA A 68 -4.53 6.15 23.09
N THR A 69 -3.67 5.21 23.52
CA THR A 69 -3.51 4.90 24.96
C THR A 69 -3.06 6.12 25.76
N LEU A 70 -2.06 6.86 25.25
CA LEU A 70 -1.60 8.10 25.90
C LEU A 70 -2.71 9.16 25.97
N ALA A 71 -3.52 9.30 24.93
CA ALA A 71 -4.65 10.23 24.91
C ALA A 71 -5.68 9.87 25.98
N VAL A 72 -6.01 8.58 26.15
CA VAL A 72 -6.92 8.12 27.21
C VAL A 72 -6.34 8.42 28.60
N SER A 73 -5.09 8.08 28.86
CA SER A 73 -4.44 8.40 30.15
C SER A 73 -4.38 9.91 30.42
N THR A 74 -4.22 10.72 29.38
CA THR A 74 -4.27 12.19 29.51
C THR A 74 -5.67 12.65 29.92
N LEU A 75 -6.71 12.11 29.29
CA LEU A 75 -8.10 12.42 29.65
C LEU A 75 -8.42 11.98 31.09
N GLU A 76 -7.95 10.81 31.51
CA GLU A 76 -8.08 10.33 32.90
C GLU A 76 -7.45 11.29 33.91
N ALA A 77 -6.23 11.79 33.63
CA ALA A 77 -5.59 12.79 34.48
C ALA A 77 -6.37 14.12 34.53
N LEU A 78 -6.97 14.54 33.42
CA LEU A 78 -7.78 15.76 33.36
C LEU A 78 -9.09 15.65 34.15
N LEU A 79 -9.57 14.43 34.48
CA LEU A 79 -10.73 14.24 35.34
C LEU A 79 -10.49 14.67 36.79
N THR A 80 -9.23 14.84 37.22
CA THR A 80 -8.88 15.35 38.55
C THR A 80 -8.38 16.79 38.51
N SER A 81 -8.58 17.52 37.40
CA SER A 81 -8.18 18.92 37.29
C SER A 81 -8.93 19.81 38.29
N ASP A 82 -8.27 20.79 38.89
CA ASP A 82 -8.92 21.77 39.78
C ASP A 82 -9.91 22.66 39.01
N GLU A 83 -9.69 22.84 37.71
CA GLU A 83 -10.53 23.65 36.81
C GLU A 83 -11.80 22.88 36.41
N PRO A 84 -13.01 23.29 36.87
CA PRO A 84 -14.24 22.55 36.61
C PRO A 84 -14.59 22.43 35.13
N SER A 85 -14.28 23.45 34.33
CA SER A 85 -14.54 23.45 32.89
C SER A 85 -13.71 22.39 32.15
N ILE A 86 -12.45 22.18 32.57
CA ILE A 86 -11.56 21.16 32.01
C ILE A 86 -12.04 19.76 32.39
N ARG A 87 -12.37 19.53 33.67
CA ARG A 87 -12.90 18.22 34.11
C ARG A 87 -14.16 17.83 33.35
N LEU A 88 -15.13 18.75 33.24
CA LEU A 88 -16.39 18.48 32.55
C LEU A 88 -16.15 18.12 31.08
N ARG A 89 -15.25 18.84 30.40
CA ARG A 89 -14.91 18.55 29.00
C ARG A 89 -14.21 17.19 28.85
N ALA A 90 -13.28 16.85 29.74
CA ALA A 90 -12.62 15.55 29.72
C ALA A 90 -13.62 14.39 29.90
N ALA A 91 -14.54 14.52 30.87
CA ALA A 91 -15.62 13.55 31.08
C ALA A 91 -16.54 13.40 29.85
N ALA A 92 -16.92 14.52 29.23
CA ALA A 92 -17.76 14.52 28.03
C ALA A 92 -17.08 13.83 26.85
N VAL A 93 -15.78 14.08 26.62
CA VAL A 93 -14.99 13.46 25.54
C VAL A 93 -14.83 11.96 25.75
N LEU A 94 -14.61 11.51 26.99
CA LEU A 94 -14.54 10.07 27.30
C LEU A 94 -15.88 9.36 27.01
N MET A 95 -17.00 9.96 27.42
CA MET A 95 -18.32 9.37 27.16
C MET A 95 -18.70 9.33 25.68
N SER A 96 -18.43 10.39 24.92
CA SER A 96 -18.73 10.40 23.48
C SER A 96 -17.86 9.38 22.74
N SER A 97 -16.59 9.24 23.12
CA SER A 97 -15.68 8.25 22.54
C SER A 97 -16.14 6.82 22.83
N PHE A 98 -16.65 6.54 24.04
CA PHE A 98 -17.20 5.24 24.41
C PHE A 98 -18.46 4.88 23.59
N GLN A 99 -19.39 5.82 23.42
CA GLN A 99 -20.60 5.61 22.61
C GLN A 99 -20.27 5.34 21.13
N ALA A 100 -19.24 5.99 20.59
CA ALA A 100 -18.80 5.74 19.21
C ALA A 100 -18.22 4.33 19.00
N LEU A 101 -17.71 3.67 20.05
CA LEU A 101 -17.26 2.27 20.01
C LEU A 101 -18.40 1.26 20.15
N HIS A 102 -19.53 1.70 20.71
CA HIS A 102 -20.76 0.93 20.82
C HIS A 102 -21.88 1.64 20.05
N PRO A 103 -21.79 1.79 18.72
CA PRO A 103 -22.97 2.14 17.96
C PRO A 103 -24.00 1.06 18.29
N GLU A 104 -25.21 1.45 18.71
CA GLU A 104 -26.28 0.49 18.97
C GLU A 104 -26.28 -0.54 17.85
N ALA A 105 -26.14 -1.81 18.22
CA ALA A 105 -26.13 -2.91 17.27
C ALA A 105 -27.47 -2.87 16.54
N LYS A 106 -27.49 -2.19 15.39
CA LYS A 106 -28.56 -2.34 14.40
C LYS A 106 -28.49 -3.81 13.98
N THR A 107 -29.38 -4.60 14.56
CA THR A 107 -29.67 -5.98 14.19
C THR A 107 -29.92 -6.04 12.68
N GLU A 108 -28.98 -6.68 11.95
CA GLU A 108 -28.96 -7.33 10.61
C GLU A 108 -30.00 -6.95 9.51
N PRO A 109 -29.72 -7.24 8.22
CA PRO A 109 -28.52 -6.90 7.42
C PRO A 109 -28.96 -6.24 6.09
N GLU A 110 -28.62 -4.97 5.85
CA GLU A 110 -28.77 -4.40 4.50
C GLU A 110 -27.58 -4.86 3.66
N GLU A 111 -27.82 -5.41 2.47
CA GLU A 111 -26.77 -5.75 1.50
C GLU A 111 -25.73 -4.62 1.43
N PRO A 112 -24.43 -4.93 1.31
CA PRO A 112 -23.40 -3.90 1.22
C PRO A 112 -23.78 -2.92 0.10
N PRO A 113 -23.82 -1.59 0.38
CA PRO A 113 -24.28 -0.61 -0.59
C PRO A 113 -23.44 -0.75 -1.86
N PRO A 114 -24.07 -0.70 -3.06
CA PRO A 114 -23.41 -0.92 -4.32
C PRO A 114 -22.40 0.22 -4.57
N GLY A 115 -21.18 -0.01 -4.10
CA GLY A 115 -20.11 0.97 -4.06
C GLY A 115 -18.88 0.43 -3.33
N GLU A 116 -19.07 -0.37 -2.28
CA GLU A 116 -17.93 -1.03 -1.59
C GLU A 116 -17.33 -2.18 -2.40
N ARG A 117 -18.06 -2.69 -3.41
CA ARG A 117 -17.48 -3.55 -4.46
C ARG A 117 -16.33 -2.85 -5.20
N GLN A 118 -16.31 -1.52 -5.28
CA GLN A 118 -15.29 -0.77 -6.03
C GLN A 118 -13.95 -0.67 -5.28
N LEU A 119 -13.95 -0.72 -3.95
CA LEU A 119 -12.70 -0.72 -3.18
C LEU A 119 -12.01 -2.09 -3.20
N LYS A 120 -12.79 -3.17 -3.28
CA LYS A 120 -12.25 -4.51 -3.55
C LYS A 120 -11.60 -4.57 -4.93
N ILE A 121 -12.24 -3.97 -5.94
CA ILE A 121 -11.70 -3.86 -7.31
C ILE A 121 -10.38 -3.07 -7.34
N ILE A 122 -10.24 -1.98 -6.58
CA ILE A 122 -8.96 -1.23 -6.54
C ILE A 122 -7.85 -2.05 -5.87
N TYR A 123 -8.14 -2.78 -4.80
CA TYR A 123 -7.15 -3.67 -4.16
C TYR A 123 -6.85 -4.93 -5.00
N GLU A 124 -7.84 -5.51 -5.69
CA GLU A 124 -7.67 -6.68 -6.57
C GLU A 124 -6.94 -6.33 -7.89
N ILE A 125 -7.18 -5.16 -8.49
CA ILE A 125 -6.45 -4.72 -9.70
C ILE A 125 -4.95 -4.50 -9.42
N VAL A 126 -4.59 -4.06 -8.21
CA VAL A 126 -3.19 -3.86 -7.82
C VAL A 126 -2.45 -5.19 -7.62
N ASP A 127 -3.15 -6.25 -7.21
CA ASP A 127 -2.58 -7.59 -7.08
C ASP A 127 -2.57 -8.35 -8.44
N ASP A 128 -3.62 -8.24 -9.27
CA ASP A 128 -3.72 -8.98 -10.55
C ASP A 128 -2.87 -8.39 -11.69
N THR A 129 -2.62 -7.08 -11.71
CA THR A 129 -1.72 -6.47 -12.73
C THR A 129 -0.26 -6.92 -12.56
N ALA A 130 0.13 -7.37 -11.37
CA ALA A 130 1.44 -7.93 -11.11
C ALA A 130 1.62 -9.36 -11.68
N ASP A 131 0.53 -10.12 -11.85
CA ASP A 131 0.52 -11.49 -12.38
C ASP A 131 0.18 -11.58 -13.88
N LEU A 132 -0.72 -10.73 -14.39
CA LEU A 132 -1.07 -10.71 -15.83
C LEU A 132 0.09 -10.22 -16.73
N SER A 133 0.93 -9.32 -16.22
CA SER A 133 2.15 -8.88 -16.93
C SER A 133 3.25 -9.96 -16.96
N ALA A 134 3.20 -10.94 -16.05
CA ALA A 134 4.16 -12.05 -16.02
C ALA A 134 3.79 -13.19 -17.00
N GLN A 135 2.49 -13.40 -17.27
CA GLN A 135 2.02 -14.46 -18.18
C GLN A 135 2.04 -14.03 -19.66
N ALA A 136 1.77 -12.76 -19.97
CA ALA A 136 1.76 -12.26 -21.36
C ALA A 136 3.16 -12.26 -22.02
N ALA A 137 4.24 -12.28 -21.24
CA ALA A 137 5.62 -12.30 -21.76
C ALA A 137 6.11 -13.71 -22.15
N THR A 138 5.33 -14.77 -21.89
CA THR A 138 5.73 -16.17 -22.18
C THR A 138 5.08 -16.78 -23.42
N SER A 139 4.13 -16.12 -24.07
CA SER A 139 3.54 -16.59 -25.33
C SER A 139 4.06 -15.75 -26.51
N SER A 140 5.20 -16.14 -27.07
CA SER A 140 5.58 -15.69 -28.42
C SER A 140 4.63 -16.29 -29.47
N PRO A 141 4.26 -15.54 -30.53
CA PRO A 141 3.51 -16.09 -31.66
C PRO A 141 4.34 -17.13 -32.44
N PRO A 142 3.73 -18.10 -33.16
CA PRO A 142 4.47 -19.03 -34.00
C PRO A 142 5.13 -18.29 -35.18
N ASP A 143 6.39 -18.64 -35.45
CA ASP A 143 7.21 -18.22 -36.59
C ASP A 143 6.41 -18.27 -37.92
N ASP A 144 6.15 -17.10 -38.50
CA ASP A 144 5.63 -16.95 -39.85
C ASP A 144 6.80 -17.10 -40.83
N LYS A 145 7.08 -18.33 -41.27
CA LYS A 145 8.07 -18.58 -42.33
C LYS A 145 7.47 -18.17 -43.68
N PRO A 146 8.17 -17.36 -44.50
CA PRO A 146 7.65 -16.94 -45.79
C PRO A 146 7.54 -18.14 -46.74
N TYR A 147 6.34 -18.38 -47.27
CA TYR A 147 6.11 -19.33 -48.34
C TYR A 147 6.91 -18.92 -49.59
N ARG A 148 7.83 -19.80 -50.01
CA ARG A 148 8.56 -19.71 -51.28
C ARG A 148 7.62 -20.20 -52.38
N VAL A 149 7.28 -19.32 -53.32
CA VAL A 149 6.49 -19.68 -54.50
C VAL A 149 7.47 -20.25 -55.53
N ASP A 150 7.41 -21.54 -55.81
CA ASP A 150 8.16 -22.15 -56.91
C ASP A 150 7.42 -21.88 -58.24
N PRO A 151 8.12 -21.46 -59.31
CA PRO A 151 7.50 -21.31 -60.63
C PRO A 151 7.33 -22.68 -61.29
N PRO A 152 6.17 -22.98 -61.93
CA PRO A 152 6.08 -24.14 -62.81
C PRO A 152 6.87 -23.87 -64.09
N GLY A 153 7.81 -24.77 -64.38
CA GLY A 153 8.66 -24.76 -65.57
C GLY A 153 7.97 -25.26 -66.85
N SER A 154 8.54 -24.79 -67.96
CA SER A 154 8.57 -25.30 -69.35
C SER A 154 7.30 -25.85 -70.01
#